data_AF-A0A7J8SLU4-F1
#
_entry.id   AF-A0A7J8SLU4-F1
#
_cell.length_a   1.000
_cell.length_b   1.000
_cell.length_c   1.000
_cell.angle_alpha   90.00
_cell.angle_beta   90.00
_cell.angle_gamma   90.00
#
_symmetry.space_group_name_H-M   'P 1'
#
loop_
_entity.id
_entity.type
_entity.pdbx_description
1 polymer ?
#
loop_
_entity_poly.entity_id
_entity_poly.type
_entity_poly.pdbx_seq_one_letter_code
_entity_poly.pdbx_strand_id
1 'polypeptide(L)'
;MAAHFHCSSNPRPSQPSLLVFSGGTAFNGVVEELKKLTVRVAHVLPVSDDGGSTAEIVRVLGGPAVGDIRSRCLRLADESTSEALAVRRLLGHRLPINPQQAKSEWYKILEGEHSLWEGVSKPYRETIRAFLAYFQNE
;
A
#
# COMPACT_ATOMS: atom_id res chain seq x y z
N MET A 1 4.44 61.03 6.95
CA MET A 1 5.49 60.01 7.18
C MET A 1 4.88 58.66 6.84
N ALA A 2 4.93 58.24 5.58
CA ALA A 2 4.34 56.98 5.11
C ALA A 2 5.42 55.91 5.15
N ALA A 3 5.26 54.93 6.04
CA ALA A 3 6.11 53.75 6.09
C ALA A 3 5.69 52.80 4.95
N HIS A 4 6.56 52.66 3.94
CA HIS A 4 6.47 51.58 2.97
C HIS A 4 6.77 50.26 3.68
N PHE A 5 5.74 49.45 3.94
CA PHE A 5 5.93 48.03 4.25
C PHE A 5 6.14 47.27 2.95
N HIS A 6 7.39 46.93 2.65
CA HIS A 6 7.72 45.99 1.59
C HIS A 6 7.47 44.57 2.13
N CYS A 7 6.38 43.94 1.70
CA CYS A 7 6.14 42.52 1.99
C CYS A 7 6.96 41.70 0.98
N SER A 8 8.18 41.32 1.36
CA SER A 8 8.94 40.30 0.64
C SER A 8 8.34 38.92 0.95
N SER A 9 7.27 38.55 0.24
CA SER A 9 6.79 37.17 0.21
C SER A 9 7.73 36.35 -0.67
N ASN A 10 8.73 35.71 -0.08
CA ASN A 10 9.47 34.66 -0.75
C ASN A 10 8.50 33.48 -0.97
N PRO A 11 8.07 33.13 -2.19
CA PRO A 11 7.25 31.96 -2.37
C PRO A 11 8.16 30.76 -2.14
N ARG A 12 7.91 30.00 -1.06
CA ARG A 12 8.49 28.66 -0.93
C ARG A 12 8.16 27.93 -2.23
N PRO A 13 9.12 27.28 -2.91
CA PRO A 13 8.82 26.58 -4.16
C PRO A 13 7.67 25.59 -3.88
N SER A 14 6.53 25.82 -4.53
CA SER A 14 5.37 24.94 -4.39
C SER A 14 5.77 23.56 -4.89
N GLN A 15 5.53 22.51 -4.10
CA GLN A 15 5.80 21.15 -4.54
C GLN A 15 5.15 20.88 -5.90
N PRO A 16 5.85 20.32 -6.90
CA PRO A 16 5.26 20.07 -8.22
C PRO A 16 4.11 19.05 -8.15
N SER A 17 3.14 19.14 -9.06
CA SER A 17 2.15 18.08 -9.27
C SER A 17 2.63 17.16 -10.38
N LEU A 18 2.59 15.85 -10.18
CA LEU A 18 3.07 14.87 -11.15
C LEU A 18 1.98 13.86 -11.49
N LEU A 19 1.88 13.51 -12.78
CA LEU A 19 1.12 12.37 -13.27
C LEU A 19 2.12 11.32 -13.75
N VAL A 20 2.05 10.13 -13.18
CA VAL A 20 2.97 9.04 -13.47
C VAL A 20 2.19 7.88 -14.07
N PHE A 21 2.49 7.56 -15.32
CA PHE A 21 2.10 6.30 -15.94
C PHE A 21 3.18 5.28 -15.65
N SER A 22 2.85 4.27 -14.84
CA SER A 22 3.82 3.26 -14.42
C SER A 22 3.17 1.89 -14.36
N GLY A 23 3.93 0.84 -14.64
CA GLY A 23 3.55 -0.55 -14.36
C GLY A 23 4.20 -1.07 -13.08
N GLY A 24 4.50 -2.37 -13.09
CA GLY A 24 4.94 -3.12 -11.93
C GLY A 24 6.30 -2.75 -11.34
N THR A 25 7.25 -3.68 -11.35
CA THR A 25 8.41 -3.60 -10.46
C THR A 25 9.42 -2.53 -10.85
N ALA A 26 9.52 -2.17 -12.13
CA ALA A 26 10.50 -1.20 -12.63
C ALA A 26 10.40 0.16 -11.95
N PHE A 27 9.19 0.59 -11.59
CA PHE A 27 8.97 1.89 -10.94
C PHE A 27 9.14 1.86 -9.42
N ASN A 28 9.44 0.70 -8.81
CA ASN A 28 9.56 0.56 -7.35
C ASN A 28 10.60 1.51 -6.75
N GLY A 29 11.80 1.57 -7.33
CA GLY A 29 12.88 2.41 -6.80
C GLY A 29 12.61 3.90 -6.96
N VAL A 30 11.86 4.29 -7.99
CA VAL A 30 11.58 5.70 -8.28
C VAL A 30 10.53 6.28 -7.32
N VAL A 31 9.56 5.47 -6.86
CA VAL A 31 8.52 5.95 -5.94
C VAL A 31 9.08 6.53 -4.65
N GLU A 32 10.10 5.89 -4.06
CA GLU A 32 10.70 6.38 -2.81
C GLU A 32 11.44 7.70 -3.00
N GLU A 33 12.09 7.90 -4.16
CA GLU A 33 12.73 9.17 -4.48
C GLU A 33 11.70 10.27 -4.80
N LEU A 34 10.59 9.92 -5.47
CA LEU A 34 9.51 10.87 -5.74
C LEU A 34 8.88 11.42 -4.46
N LYS A 35 8.72 10.60 -3.42
CA LYS A 35 8.20 11.03 -2.11
C LYS A 35 9.03 12.17 -1.50
N LYS A 36 10.34 12.24 -1.79
CA LYS A 36 11.23 13.32 -1.34
C LYS A 36 11.03 14.61 -2.12
N LEU A 37 10.58 14.52 -3.38
CA LEU A 37 10.34 15.65 -4.26
C LEU A 37 8.95 16.27 -4.06
N THR A 38 7.91 15.43 -4.00
CA THR A 38 6.51 15.88 -3.86
C THR A 38 5.61 14.74 -3.41
N VAL A 39 4.59 15.06 -2.61
CA VAL A 39 3.50 14.13 -2.28
C VAL A 39 2.31 14.24 -3.24
N ARG A 40 2.34 15.20 -4.18
CA ARG A 40 1.27 15.45 -5.14
C ARG A 40 1.47 14.63 -6.41
N VAL A 41 1.39 13.31 -6.27
CA VAL A 41 1.58 12.37 -7.39
C VAL A 41 0.31 11.57 -7.64
N ALA A 42 -0.19 11.62 -8.87
CA ALA A 42 -1.23 10.73 -9.37
C ALA A 42 -0.58 9.56 -10.12
N HIS A 43 -0.85 8.33 -9.69
CA HIS A 43 -0.34 7.12 -10.35
C HIS A 43 -1.42 6.48 -11.22
N VAL A 44 -1.10 6.26 -12.49
CA VAL A 44 -1.92 5.50 -13.44
C VAL A 44 -1.26 4.15 -13.64
N LEU A 45 -1.95 3.08 -13.22
CA LEU A 45 -1.44 1.71 -13.21
C LEU A 45 -2.26 0.84 -14.15
N PRO A 46 -1.63 -0.03 -14.96
CA PRO A 46 -2.33 -0.99 -15.79
C PRO A 46 -3.05 -2.03 -14.91
N VAL A 47 -4.19 -2.52 -15.40
CA VAL A 47 -5.01 -3.57 -14.75
C VAL A 47 -5.05 -4.87 -15.57
N SER A 48 -4.13 -5.02 -16.51
CA SER A 48 -4.03 -6.15 -17.44
C SER A 48 -2.86 -7.09 -17.13
N ASP A 49 -2.20 -6.94 -15.97
CA ASP A 49 -1.09 -7.82 -15.56
C ASP A 49 -1.59 -9.25 -15.31
N ASP A 50 -0.93 -10.22 -15.93
CA ASP A 50 -1.29 -11.65 -15.91
C ASP A 50 -0.19 -12.52 -15.29
N GLY A 51 0.72 -11.91 -14.52
CA GLY A 51 1.83 -12.60 -13.87
C GLY A 51 1.60 -13.03 -12.41
N GLY A 52 2.20 -14.16 -12.03
CA GLY A 52 2.36 -14.58 -10.64
C GLY A 52 1.07 -14.65 -9.82
N SER A 53 1.08 -14.11 -8.60
CA SER A 53 -0.10 -14.14 -7.72
C SER A 53 -1.31 -13.38 -8.28
N THR A 54 -1.08 -12.39 -9.13
CA THR A 54 -2.17 -11.63 -9.77
C THR A 54 -2.97 -12.54 -10.69
N ALA A 55 -2.28 -13.34 -11.50
CA ALA A 55 -2.88 -14.30 -12.42
C ALA A 55 -3.77 -15.31 -11.69
N GLU A 56 -3.27 -15.87 -10.57
CA GLU A 56 -4.03 -16.86 -9.79
C GLU A 56 -5.27 -16.26 -9.13
N ILE A 57 -5.19 -15.02 -8.63
CA ILE A 57 -6.35 -14.31 -8.07
C ILE A 57 -7.40 -14.07 -9.16
N VAL A 58 -7.00 -13.54 -10.32
CA VAL A 58 -7.92 -13.27 -11.44
C VAL A 58 -8.52 -14.57 -11.97
N ARG A 59 -7.76 -15.66 -12.02
CA ARG A 59 -8.24 -16.98 -12.47
C ARG A 59 -9.37 -17.52 -11.58
N VAL A 60 -9.30 -17.27 -10.27
CA VAL A 60 -10.26 -17.82 -9.28
C VAL A 60 -11.44 -16.87 -9.04
N LEU A 61 -11.18 -15.57 -8.91
CA LEU A 61 -12.18 -14.57 -8.51
C LEU A 61 -12.67 -13.70 -9.67
N GLY A 62 -11.99 -13.74 -10.82
CA GLY A 62 -12.20 -12.78 -11.90
C GLY A 62 -11.70 -11.39 -11.56
N GLY A 63 -12.26 -10.39 -12.24
CA GLY A 63 -11.94 -8.98 -12.01
C GLY A 63 -10.60 -8.51 -12.58
N PRO A 64 -10.21 -7.25 -12.30
CA PRO A 64 -8.98 -6.66 -12.79
C PRO A 64 -7.74 -7.20 -12.07
N ALA A 65 -6.57 -7.09 -12.71
CA ALA A 65 -5.30 -7.30 -12.06
C ALA A 65 -5.06 -6.29 -10.93
N VAL A 66 -4.79 -6.78 -9.71
CA VAL A 66 -4.60 -5.93 -8.52
C VAL A 66 -3.15 -5.82 -8.03
N GLY A 67 -2.23 -6.58 -8.62
CA GLY A 67 -0.84 -6.69 -8.16
C GLY A 67 -0.11 -5.36 -8.07
N ASP A 68 -0.17 -4.57 -9.13
CA ASP A 68 0.50 -3.27 -9.22
C ASP A 68 -0.11 -2.23 -8.26
N ILE A 69 -1.43 -2.26 -8.08
CA ILE A 69 -2.13 -1.40 -7.12
C ILE A 69 -1.64 -1.71 -5.70
N ARG A 70 -1.67 -2.99 -5.29
CA ARG A 70 -1.14 -3.42 -3.98
C ARG A 70 0.31 -2.99 -3.80
N SER A 71 1.11 -3.22 -4.83
CA SER A 71 2.53 -2.87 -4.87
C SER A 71 2.75 -1.37 -4.63
N ARG A 72 1.96 -0.50 -5.27
CA ARG A 72 2.04 0.96 -5.06
C ARG A 72 1.54 1.38 -3.68
N CYS A 73 0.38 0.89 -3.23
CA CYS A 73 -0.16 1.24 -1.91
C CYS A 73 0.84 0.94 -0.79
N LEU A 74 1.54 -0.19 -0.84
CA LEU A 74 2.52 -0.55 0.18
C LEU A 74 3.74 0.37 0.22
N ARG A 75 4.16 0.93 -0.93
CA ARG A 75 5.34 1.81 -1.03
C ARG A 75 5.00 3.27 -0.72
N LEU A 76 3.76 3.65 -1.02
CA LEU A 76 3.22 4.96 -0.65
C LEU A 76 2.69 5.00 0.79
N ALA A 77 2.55 3.84 1.44
CA ALA A 77 2.12 3.75 2.83
C ALA A 77 3.05 4.56 3.75
N ASP A 78 2.46 5.09 4.82
CA ASP A 78 3.22 5.76 5.86
C ASP A 78 4.21 4.78 6.52
N GLU A 79 5.37 5.33 6.89
CA GLU A 79 6.46 4.61 7.56
C GLU A 79 6.93 5.37 8.81
N SER A 80 6.22 6.43 9.21
CA SER A 80 6.61 7.33 10.29
C SER A 80 6.47 6.73 11.69
N THR A 81 5.64 5.69 11.83
CA THR A 81 5.35 5.04 13.13
C THR A 81 5.60 3.54 13.08
N SER A 82 5.87 2.95 14.25
CA SER A 82 6.01 1.50 14.40
C SER A 82 4.74 0.74 14.02
N GLU A 83 3.56 1.31 14.29
CA GLU A 83 2.28 0.74 13.87
C GLU A 83 2.10 0.78 12.36
N ALA A 84 2.44 1.90 11.69
CA ALA A 84 2.37 1.99 10.24
C ALA A 84 3.26 0.94 9.55
N LEU A 85 4.48 0.73 10.09
CA LEU A 85 5.38 -0.34 9.65
C LEU A 85 4.78 -1.74 9.89
N ALA A 86 4.14 -1.97 11.03
CA ALA A 86 3.49 -3.24 11.35
C ALA A 86 2.31 -3.54 10.40
N VAL A 87 1.45 -2.55 10.13
CA VAL A 87 0.34 -2.66 9.17
C VAL A 87 0.87 -2.89 7.76
N ARG A 88 1.90 -2.16 7.32
CA ARG A 88 2.55 -2.37 6.03
C ARG A 88 3.11 -3.79 5.89
N ARG A 89 3.75 -4.32 6.95
CA ARG A 89 4.26 -5.70 6.98
C ARG A 89 3.12 -6.72 6.84
N LEU A 90 2.03 -6.55 7.59
CA LEU A 90 0.85 -7.42 7.52
C LEU A 90 0.24 -7.43 6.11
N LEU A 91 -0.06 -6.25 5.54
CA LEU A 91 -0.68 -6.13 4.22
C LEU A 91 0.27 -6.48 3.06
N GLY A 92 1.58 -6.42 3.31
CA GLY A 92 2.63 -6.82 2.37
C GLY A 92 2.92 -8.31 2.35
N HIS A 93 2.44 -9.05 3.35
CA HIS A 93 2.72 -10.47 3.54
C HIS A 93 2.27 -11.33 2.36
N ARG A 94 3.03 -12.39 2.08
CA ARG A 94 2.69 -13.41 1.08
C ARG A 94 2.65 -14.75 1.79
N LEU A 95 1.51 -15.44 1.66
CA LEU A 95 1.37 -16.78 2.21
C LEU A 95 2.38 -17.76 1.60
N PRO A 96 2.77 -18.81 2.32
CA PRO A 96 3.63 -19.88 1.82
C PRO A 96 3.09 -20.51 0.53
N ILE A 97 4.00 -21.02 -0.30
CA ILE A 97 3.62 -21.74 -1.54
C ILE A 97 2.93 -23.08 -1.20
N ASN A 98 3.29 -23.70 -0.07
CA ASN A 98 2.66 -24.95 0.35
C ASN A 98 1.20 -24.71 0.78
N PRO A 99 0.20 -25.35 0.14
CA PRO A 99 -1.21 -25.07 0.42
C PRO A 99 -1.65 -25.37 1.84
N GLN A 100 -1.13 -26.42 2.47
CA GLN A 100 -1.49 -26.80 3.85
C GLN A 100 -0.97 -25.76 4.85
N GLN A 101 0.28 -25.31 4.67
CA GLN A 101 0.86 -24.25 5.48
C GLN A 101 0.13 -22.93 5.25
N ALA A 102 -0.14 -22.56 3.99
CA ALA A 102 -0.88 -21.34 3.65
C ALA A 102 -2.26 -21.30 4.30
N LYS A 103 -3.00 -22.43 4.23
CA LYS A 103 -4.33 -22.55 4.85
C LYS A 103 -4.23 -22.39 6.37
N SER A 104 -3.31 -23.11 7.01
CA SER A 104 -3.10 -23.03 8.46
C SER A 104 -2.74 -21.60 8.91
N GLU A 105 -1.84 -20.95 8.18
CA GLU A 105 -1.40 -19.60 8.47
C GLU A 105 -2.50 -18.56 8.25
N TRP A 106 -3.28 -18.70 7.18
CA TRP A 106 -4.44 -17.86 6.90
C TRP A 106 -5.47 -17.88 8.02
N TYR A 107 -5.81 -19.06 8.56
CA TYR A 107 -6.73 -19.15 9.71
C TYR A 107 -6.18 -18.43 10.95
N LYS A 108 -4.90 -18.61 11.28
CA LYS A 108 -4.26 -17.88 12.39
C LYS A 108 -4.31 -16.36 12.18
N ILE A 109 -4.16 -15.88 10.95
CA ILE A 109 -4.29 -14.45 10.62
C ILE A 109 -5.74 -14.00 10.83
N LEU A 110 -6.72 -14.73 10.30
CA LEU A 110 -8.15 -14.43 10.46
C LEU A 110 -8.60 -14.39 11.92
N GLU A 111 -8.10 -15.32 12.73
CA GLU A 111 -8.42 -15.45 14.16
C GLU A 111 -7.73 -14.36 15.01
N GLY A 112 -6.73 -13.68 14.47
CA GLY A 112 -5.99 -12.62 15.17
C GLY A 112 -4.82 -13.15 16.01
N GLU A 113 -4.43 -14.41 15.82
CA GLU A 113 -3.43 -15.12 16.63
C GLU A 113 -2.04 -15.13 15.99
N HIS A 114 -1.93 -14.79 14.71
CA HIS A 114 -0.66 -14.76 14.00
C HIS A 114 0.25 -13.60 14.45
N SER A 115 1.57 -13.82 14.49
CA SER A 115 2.57 -12.81 14.88
C SER A 115 2.61 -11.58 13.98
N LEU A 116 2.02 -11.63 12.78
CA LEU A 116 1.87 -10.46 11.91
C LEU A 116 1.03 -9.34 12.55
N TRP A 117 0.20 -9.66 13.56
CA TRP A 117 -0.57 -8.68 14.32
C TRP A 117 0.24 -7.95 15.40
N GLU A 118 1.48 -8.36 15.66
CA GLU A 118 2.38 -7.67 16.59
C GLU A 118 2.62 -6.23 16.12
N GLY A 119 2.39 -5.26 17.01
CA GLY A 119 2.52 -3.83 16.72
C GLY A 119 1.29 -3.20 16.03
N VAL A 120 0.27 -3.98 15.69
CA VAL A 120 -1.01 -3.45 15.17
C VAL A 120 -2.00 -3.30 16.32
N SER A 121 -2.50 -2.07 16.54
CA SER A 121 -3.47 -1.77 17.58
C SER A 121 -4.80 -2.48 17.35
N LYS A 122 -5.61 -2.56 18.42
CA LYS A 122 -6.92 -3.20 18.37
C LYS A 122 -7.87 -2.60 17.31
N PRO A 123 -8.03 -1.26 17.19
CA PRO A 123 -8.90 -0.68 16.16
C PRO A 123 -8.49 -1.04 14.73
N TYR A 124 -7.19 -0.98 14.42
CA TYR A 124 -6.68 -1.38 13.10
C TYR A 124 -6.87 -2.87 12.87
N ARG A 125 -6.58 -3.69 13.88
CA ARG A 125 -6.76 -5.15 13.82
C ARG A 125 -8.21 -5.52 13.52
N GLU A 126 -9.17 -4.94 14.23
CA GLU A 126 -10.60 -5.20 14.02
C GLU A 126 -11.05 -4.77 12.62
N THR A 127 -10.61 -3.59 12.17
CA THR A 127 -10.92 -3.07 10.83
C THR A 127 -10.39 -3.99 9.73
N ILE A 128 -9.11 -4.35 9.79
CA ILE A 128 -8.47 -5.20 8.76
C ILE A 128 -9.11 -6.60 8.79
N ARG A 129 -9.31 -7.19 9.98
CA ARG A 129 -9.93 -8.51 10.12
C ARG A 129 -11.34 -8.55 9.56
N ALA A 130 -12.13 -7.48 9.66
CA ALA A 130 -13.45 -7.42 9.06
C ALA A 130 -13.40 -7.64 7.53
N PHE A 131 -12.46 -7.00 6.83
CA PHE A 131 -12.26 -7.22 5.39
C PHE A 131 -11.75 -8.63 5.06
N LEU A 132 -10.83 -9.17 5.87
CA LEU A 132 -10.32 -10.53 5.65
C LEU A 132 -11.42 -11.59 5.89
N ALA A 133 -12.25 -11.41 6.91
CA ALA A 133 -13.38 -12.29 7.20
C ALA A 133 -14.47 -12.19 6.13
N TYR A 134 -14.73 -10.98 5.62
CA TYR A 134 -15.61 -10.79 4.47
C TYR A 134 -15.10 -11.59 3.27
N PHE A 135 -13.82 -11.42 2.90
CA PHE A 135 -13.20 -12.14 1.79
C PHE A 135 -13.22 -13.67 1.93
N GLN A 136 -13.09 -14.20 3.15
CA GLN A 136 -13.16 -15.65 3.41
C GLN A 136 -14.54 -16.26 3.12
N ASN A 137 -15.60 -15.44 3.20
CA ASN A 137 -16.98 -15.89 3.06
C ASN A 137 -17.55 -15.67 1.65
N GLU A 138 -16.79 -15.04 0.76
CA GLU A 138 -17.08 -14.95 -0.68
C GLU A 138 -16.59 -16.20 -1.41
#